data_AF-A0A927XTN5-F1
#
_entry.id   AF-A0A927XTN5-F1
#
_cell.length_a   1.000
_cell.length_b   1.000
_cell.length_c   1.000
_cell.angle_alpha   90.00
_cell.angle_beta   90.00
_cell.angle_gamma   90.00
#
_symmetry.space_group_name_H-M   'P 1'
#
loop_
_entity.id
_entity.type
_entity.pdbx_description
1 polymer ?
#
loop_
_entity_poly.entity_id
_entity_poly.type
_entity_poly.pdbx_seq_one_letter_code
_entity_poly.pdbx_strand_id
1 'polypeptide(L)'
;MNLILWQQVFNIADAFAYCVRRAMARNHFSNVAEPKRLFSIFGYVDNGKDYGAGRDGVDAQNVCSFASVHLENIYVNRIKKHFHCGLNVSNDPQIQLALQAIDGLDIACLSEREKEQAAKAIECGYLLRDGNMLYTKILVNTLSDCSRLFDLSNALQTGYFDDDAEIVASKLAALIQKAVPDHLLGEWKFANQLANLPIFDAVIECLIDKGILTPPEDGIGAEGCWMSVEK
;
A
#
# COMPACT_ATOMS: atom_id res chain seq x y z
N MET A 1 -5.71 13.75 9.53
CA MET A 1 -5.99 12.37 10.01
C MET A 1 -6.35 11.44 8.85
N ASN A 2 -7.35 11.77 8.01
CA ASN A 2 -7.75 10.96 6.84
C ASN A 2 -6.56 10.55 5.97
N LEU A 3 -5.74 11.53 5.56
CA LEU A 3 -4.55 11.29 4.74
C LEU A 3 -3.67 10.19 5.35
N ILE A 4 -3.18 10.39 6.59
CA ILE A 4 -2.31 9.46 7.33
C ILE A 4 -2.92 8.05 7.41
N LEU A 5 -4.22 7.95 7.71
CA LEU A 5 -4.88 6.65 7.86
C LEU A 5 -4.89 5.86 6.55
N TRP A 6 -5.04 6.52 5.40
CA TRP A 6 -4.99 5.85 4.10
C TRP A 6 -3.66 5.13 3.86
N GLN A 7 -2.53 5.68 4.32
CA GLN A 7 -1.25 4.98 4.21
C GLN A 7 -1.18 3.74 5.11
N GLN A 8 -1.87 3.73 6.25
CA GLN A 8 -1.81 2.62 7.22
C GLN A 8 -2.66 1.42 6.83
N VAL A 9 -3.70 1.60 6.01
CA VAL A 9 -4.69 0.55 5.68
C VAL A 9 -4.03 -0.74 5.21
N PHE A 10 -3.04 -0.64 4.32
CA PHE A 10 -2.36 -1.80 3.76
C PHE A 10 -1.67 -2.60 4.87
N ASN A 11 -0.96 -1.92 5.79
CA ASN A 11 -0.29 -2.57 6.91
C ASN A 11 -1.27 -3.12 7.96
N ILE A 12 -2.43 -2.49 8.16
CA ILE A 12 -3.48 -3.02 9.04
C ILE A 12 -4.02 -4.35 8.50
N ALA A 13 -4.34 -4.39 7.20
CA ALA A 13 -4.79 -5.61 6.54
C ALA A 13 -3.71 -6.71 6.53
N ASP A 14 -2.46 -6.34 6.23
CA ASP A 14 -1.33 -7.28 6.27
C ASP A 14 -1.08 -7.80 7.68
N ALA A 15 -1.23 -6.96 8.71
CA ALA A 15 -1.08 -7.38 10.10
C ALA A 15 -2.07 -8.47 10.49
N PHE A 16 -3.34 -8.31 10.12
CA PHE A 16 -4.35 -9.35 10.35
C PHE A 16 -4.05 -10.63 9.55
N ALA A 17 -3.72 -10.49 8.25
CA ALA A 17 -3.36 -11.62 7.39
C ALA A 17 -2.14 -12.40 7.92
N TYR A 18 -1.17 -11.68 8.46
CA TYR A 18 0.02 -12.24 9.11
C TYR A 18 -0.35 -13.07 10.34
N CYS A 19 -1.22 -12.55 11.22
CA CYS A 19 -1.71 -13.27 12.40
C CYS A 19 -2.45 -14.55 12.00
N VAL A 20 -3.36 -14.47 11.03
CA VAL A 20 -4.10 -15.64 10.50
C VAL A 20 -3.12 -16.70 9.97
N ARG A 21 -2.16 -16.29 9.14
CA ARG A 21 -1.15 -17.20 8.59
C ARG A 21 -0.31 -17.86 9.68
N ARG A 22 0.05 -17.12 10.73
CA ARG A 22 0.80 -17.67 11.89
C ARG A 22 -0.02 -18.67 12.68
N ALA A 23 -1.27 -18.35 12.98
CA ALA A 23 -2.19 -19.26 13.65
C ALA A 23 -2.37 -20.56 12.84
N MET A 24 -2.57 -20.46 11.52
CA MET A 24 -2.64 -21.61 10.62
C MET A 24 -1.37 -22.48 10.65
N ALA A 25 -0.20 -21.85 10.52
CA ALA A 25 1.08 -22.56 10.56
C ALA A 25 1.30 -23.29 11.88
N ARG A 26 0.92 -22.66 13.01
CA ARG A 26 1.14 -23.20 14.35
C ARG A 26 0.16 -24.31 14.71
N ASN A 27 -1.13 -24.09 14.45
CA ASN A 27 -2.20 -24.90 15.04
C ASN A 27 -2.81 -25.91 14.06
N HIS A 28 -2.68 -25.70 12.75
CA HIS A 28 -3.37 -26.51 11.75
C HIS A 28 -2.45 -27.19 10.74
N PHE A 29 -1.29 -26.59 10.42
CA PHE A 29 -0.34 -27.10 9.42
C PHE A 29 1.06 -27.39 9.98
N SER A 30 1.22 -27.47 11.30
CA SER A 30 2.51 -27.70 11.95
C SER A 30 3.18 -29.02 11.58
N ASN A 31 2.38 -30.04 11.24
CA ASN A 31 2.85 -31.36 10.82
C ASN A 31 2.98 -31.52 9.29
N VAL A 32 2.68 -30.47 8.51
CA VAL A 32 2.75 -30.53 7.06
C VAL A 32 4.16 -30.14 6.60
N ALA A 33 4.84 -31.08 5.93
CA ALA A 33 6.19 -30.85 5.42
C ALA A 33 6.19 -29.84 4.27
N GLU A 34 7.17 -28.94 4.26
CA GLU A 34 7.38 -28.06 3.11
C GLU A 34 7.89 -28.87 1.90
N PRO A 35 7.48 -28.50 0.67
CA PRO A 35 7.93 -29.19 -0.54
C PRO A 35 9.44 -29.03 -0.75
N LYS A 36 10.14 -30.12 -1.09
CA LYS A 36 11.60 -30.12 -1.34
C LYS A 36 11.99 -29.85 -2.80
N ARG A 37 11.07 -29.31 -3.60
CA ARG A 37 11.28 -29.04 -5.04
C ARG A 37 11.88 -27.66 -5.25
N LEU A 38 12.67 -27.50 -6.31
CA LEU A 38 13.37 -26.24 -6.63
C LEU A 38 12.41 -25.08 -6.90
N PHE A 39 11.24 -25.36 -7.49
CA PHE A 39 10.19 -24.39 -7.73
C PHE A 39 8.81 -25.06 -7.65
N SER A 40 7.80 -24.25 -7.33
CA SER A 40 6.39 -24.62 -7.36
C SER A 40 5.70 -23.79 -8.43
N ILE A 41 4.88 -24.43 -9.26
CA ILE A 41 3.94 -23.72 -10.12
C ILE A 41 2.61 -23.71 -9.39
N PHE A 42 2.07 -22.51 -9.19
CA PHE A 42 0.76 -22.32 -8.58
C PHE A 42 -0.13 -21.59 -9.58
N GLY A 43 -1.27 -22.21 -9.89
CA GLY A 43 -2.29 -21.63 -10.74
C GLY A 43 -3.64 -21.74 -10.05
N TYR A 44 -4.49 -20.76 -10.27
CA TYR A 44 -5.86 -20.77 -9.79
C TYR A 44 -6.79 -20.39 -10.93
N VAL A 45 -8.04 -20.82 -10.81
CA VAL A 45 -9.08 -20.43 -11.76
C VAL A 45 -9.46 -18.99 -11.44
N ASP A 46 -9.28 -18.11 -12.42
CA ASP A 46 -9.80 -16.75 -12.34
C ASP A 46 -11.32 -16.80 -12.17
N ASN A 47 -11.82 -16.17 -11.11
CA ASN A 47 -13.24 -16.09 -10.82
C ASN A 47 -13.92 -14.88 -11.50
N GLY A 48 -13.19 -14.15 -12.34
CA GLY A 48 -13.63 -12.96 -13.03
C GLY A 48 -13.73 -11.73 -12.12
N LYS A 49 -13.27 -11.84 -10.86
CA LYS A 49 -13.24 -10.73 -9.91
C LYS A 49 -11.82 -10.18 -9.83
N ASP A 50 -11.70 -8.89 -10.11
CA ASP A 50 -10.49 -8.15 -9.84
C ASP A 50 -10.40 -7.83 -8.34
N TYR A 51 -9.28 -8.19 -7.74
CA TYR A 51 -8.93 -7.85 -6.37
C TYR A 51 -7.87 -6.76 -6.46
N GLY A 52 -8.30 -5.57 -6.86
CA GLY A 52 -7.51 -4.46 -7.41
C GLY A 52 -6.66 -3.70 -6.41
N ALA A 53 -6.15 -4.36 -5.37
CA ALA A 53 -5.28 -3.77 -4.37
C ALA A 53 -3.80 -3.98 -4.74
N GLY A 54 -3.04 -2.89 -4.78
CA GLY A 54 -1.60 -2.95 -4.98
C GLY A 54 -0.87 -1.81 -4.30
N ARG A 55 0.45 -1.96 -4.22
CA ARG A 55 1.39 -1.01 -3.63
C ARG A 55 2.62 -1.01 -4.51
N ASP A 56 2.83 0.11 -5.20
CA ASP A 56 3.98 0.30 -6.07
C ASP A 56 4.96 1.27 -5.40
N GLY A 57 6.25 0.95 -5.47
CA GLY A 57 7.33 1.74 -4.88
C GLY A 57 8.41 2.06 -5.92
N VAL A 58 9.03 3.23 -5.77
CA VAL A 58 10.06 3.76 -6.68
C VAL A 58 11.16 4.44 -5.87
N ASP A 59 12.40 4.07 -6.15
CA ASP A 59 13.58 4.73 -5.62
C ASP A 59 14.23 5.61 -6.69
N ALA A 60 14.70 6.79 -6.28
CA ALA A 60 15.44 7.71 -7.14
C ALA A 60 16.59 8.37 -6.36
N GLN A 61 17.65 8.73 -7.09
CA GLN A 61 18.85 9.36 -6.52
C GLN A 61 19.18 10.65 -7.27
N ASN A 62 19.69 11.63 -6.53
CA ASN A 62 20.12 12.93 -7.06
C ASN A 62 19.03 13.61 -7.91
N VAL A 63 17.79 13.63 -7.41
CA VAL A 63 16.65 14.28 -8.08
C VAL A 63 16.30 15.55 -7.33
N CYS A 64 16.17 16.65 -8.08
CA CYS A 64 16.02 17.99 -7.52
C CYS A 64 17.16 18.30 -6.53
N SER A 65 16.84 18.64 -5.28
CA SER A 65 17.78 18.94 -4.20
C SER A 65 17.97 17.79 -3.20
N PHE A 66 17.55 16.57 -3.55
CA PHE A 66 17.61 15.39 -2.68
C PHE A 66 18.62 14.37 -3.17
N ALA A 67 19.47 13.88 -2.26
CA ALA A 67 20.39 12.77 -2.50
C ALA A 67 19.63 11.47 -2.79
N SER A 68 18.55 11.20 -2.03
CA SER A 68 17.72 10.00 -2.16
C SER A 68 16.24 10.32 -1.98
N VAL A 69 15.40 9.67 -2.78
CA VAL A 69 13.94 9.76 -2.73
C VAL A 69 13.35 8.36 -2.83
N HIS A 70 12.50 7.99 -1.88
CA HIS A 70 11.67 6.79 -1.92
C HIS A 70 10.21 7.22 -2.02
N LEU A 71 9.49 6.75 -3.03
CA LEU A 71 8.10 7.07 -3.29
C LEU A 71 7.28 5.79 -3.26
N GLU A 72 6.12 5.84 -2.62
CA GLU A 72 5.18 4.73 -2.66
C GLU A 72 3.75 5.23 -2.86
N ASN A 73 2.97 4.43 -3.58
CA ASN A 73 1.54 4.63 -3.66
C ASN A 73 0.80 3.30 -3.56
N ILE A 74 -0.32 3.31 -2.86
CA ILE A 74 -1.33 2.25 -2.96
C ILE A 74 -2.36 2.60 -4.02
N TYR A 75 -3.05 1.57 -4.50
CA TYR A 75 -4.23 1.67 -5.35
C TYR A 75 -5.17 0.53 -5.01
N VAL A 76 -6.46 0.84 -5.00
CA VAL A 76 -7.57 -0.02 -4.54
C VAL A 76 -8.84 0.43 -5.27
N ASN A 77 -9.98 -0.24 -5.06
CA ASN A 77 -11.25 0.15 -5.71
C ASN A 77 -11.66 1.61 -5.48
N ARG A 78 -11.20 2.22 -4.37
CA ARG A 78 -11.49 3.61 -3.98
C ARG A 78 -10.39 4.62 -4.30
N ILE A 79 -9.19 4.18 -4.71
CA ILE A 79 -8.04 5.05 -4.99
C ILE A 79 -7.37 4.61 -6.29
N LYS A 80 -7.26 5.55 -7.22
CA LYS A 80 -6.57 5.32 -8.49
C LYS A 80 -5.06 5.28 -8.29
N LYS A 81 -4.41 4.45 -9.10
CA LYS A 81 -2.96 4.37 -9.14
C LYS A 81 -2.35 5.68 -9.66
N HIS A 82 -1.36 6.19 -8.93
CA HIS A 82 -0.59 7.38 -9.27
C HIS A 82 0.56 7.09 -10.21
N PHE A 83 1.38 6.12 -9.83
CA PHE A 83 2.52 5.68 -10.62
C PHE A 83 2.70 4.17 -10.49
N HIS A 84 3.73 3.66 -11.15
CA HIS A 84 4.08 2.24 -11.16
C HIS A 84 5.56 2.09 -10.82
N CYS A 85 5.98 0.88 -10.45
CA CYS A 85 7.37 0.59 -10.07
C CYS A 85 8.42 0.88 -11.16
N GLY A 86 8.00 1.10 -12.41
CA GLY A 86 8.85 1.50 -13.54
C GLY A 86 8.97 3.01 -13.78
N LEU A 87 8.37 3.85 -12.92
CA LEU A 87 8.44 5.30 -13.06
C LEU A 87 9.89 5.80 -12.99
N ASN A 88 10.26 6.70 -13.90
CA ASN A 88 11.49 7.48 -13.80
C ASN A 88 11.19 8.87 -13.23
N VAL A 89 11.47 9.06 -11.94
CA VAL A 89 11.20 10.30 -11.19
C VAL A 89 11.90 11.51 -11.83
N SER A 90 13.12 11.34 -12.35
CA SER A 90 13.89 12.41 -13.00
C SER A 90 13.27 12.89 -14.32
N ASN A 91 12.30 12.17 -14.86
CA ASN A 91 11.55 12.54 -16.06
C ASN A 91 10.09 12.88 -15.79
N ASP A 92 9.64 12.83 -14.53
CA ASP A 92 8.27 13.17 -14.14
C ASP A 92 8.20 14.60 -13.58
N PRO A 93 7.70 15.58 -14.35
CA PRO A 93 7.67 16.97 -13.91
C PRO A 93 6.68 17.21 -12.76
N GLN A 94 5.63 16.40 -12.61
CA GLN A 94 4.62 16.60 -11.56
C GLN A 94 5.17 16.15 -10.20
N ILE A 95 5.87 15.01 -10.17
CA ILE A 95 6.54 14.52 -8.97
C ILE A 95 7.74 15.40 -8.60
N GLN A 96 8.51 15.89 -9.58
CA GLN A 96 9.58 16.85 -9.32
C GLN A 96 9.06 18.14 -8.68
N LEU A 97 7.93 18.68 -9.17
CA LEU A 97 7.29 19.82 -8.54
C LEU A 97 6.80 19.50 -7.13
N ALA A 98 6.26 18.30 -6.89
CA ALA A 98 5.88 17.86 -5.55
C ALA A 98 7.08 17.77 -4.59
N LEU A 99 8.23 17.30 -5.05
CA LEU A 99 9.49 17.28 -4.29
C LEU A 99 9.98 18.71 -3.97
N GLN A 100 10.00 19.59 -4.97
CA GLN A 100 10.42 20.99 -4.80
C GLN A 100 9.47 21.77 -3.86
N ALA A 101 8.20 21.40 -3.83
CA ALA A 101 7.19 22.01 -2.99
C ALA A 101 7.13 21.47 -1.55
N ILE A 102 8.03 20.59 -1.12
CA ILE A 102 8.07 20.07 0.27
C ILE A 102 8.17 21.22 1.29
N ASP A 103 9.12 22.13 1.06
CA ASP A 103 9.35 23.29 1.93
C ASP A 103 8.57 24.55 1.44
N GLY A 104 7.70 24.39 0.44
CA GLY A 104 6.97 25.46 -0.24
C GLY A 104 7.67 26.00 -1.49
N LEU A 105 6.91 26.19 -2.56
CA LEU A 105 7.39 26.67 -3.86
C LEU A 105 6.58 27.89 -4.33
N ASP A 106 7.25 29.03 -4.52
CA ASP A 106 6.61 30.25 -4.99
C ASP A 106 6.27 30.14 -6.49
N ILE A 107 5.00 30.33 -6.84
CA ILE A 107 4.50 30.29 -8.23
C ILE A 107 5.18 31.34 -9.12
N ALA A 108 5.63 32.46 -8.54
CA ALA A 108 6.34 33.50 -9.28
C ALA A 108 7.71 33.04 -9.80
N CYS A 109 8.30 32.02 -9.18
CA CYS A 109 9.57 31.44 -9.62
C CYS A 109 9.40 30.42 -10.77
N LEU A 110 8.16 30.05 -11.11
CA LEU A 110 7.88 29.07 -12.14
C LEU A 110 7.78 29.71 -13.54
N SER A 111 8.36 29.05 -14.52
CA SER A 111 8.09 29.28 -15.93
C SER A 111 6.64 28.93 -16.28
N GLU A 112 6.12 29.43 -17.41
CA GLU A 112 4.77 29.09 -17.87
C GLU A 112 4.58 27.58 -18.09
N ARG A 113 5.63 26.88 -18.53
CA ARG A 113 5.62 25.42 -18.66
C ARG A 113 5.50 24.73 -17.30
N GLU A 114 6.22 25.20 -16.30
CA GLU A 114 6.14 24.64 -14.94
C GLU A 114 4.80 24.95 -14.30
N LYS A 115 4.19 26.12 -14.56
CA LYS A 115 2.83 26.44 -14.11
C LYS A 115 1.79 25.49 -14.69
N GLU A 116 1.92 25.11 -15.96
CA GLU A 116 1.05 24.10 -16.57
C GLU A 116 1.20 22.74 -15.89
N GLN A 117 2.44 22.31 -15.60
CA GLN A 117 2.66 21.04 -14.90
C GLN A 117 2.21 21.11 -13.43
N ALA A 118 2.35 22.26 -12.78
CA ALA A 118 1.83 22.49 -11.43
C ALA A 118 0.30 22.40 -11.40
N ALA A 119 -0.40 22.95 -12.41
CA ALA A 119 -1.84 22.79 -12.53
C ALA A 119 -2.26 21.32 -12.64
N LYS A 120 -1.55 20.52 -13.46
CA LYS A 120 -1.78 19.06 -13.56
C LYS A 120 -1.48 18.34 -12.25
N ALA A 121 -0.40 18.73 -11.56
CA ALA A 121 -0.03 18.18 -10.25
C ALA A 121 -1.07 18.53 -9.15
N ILE A 122 -1.76 19.67 -9.26
CA ILE A 122 -2.90 20.00 -8.40
C ILE A 122 -4.09 19.11 -8.73
N GLU A 123 -4.42 18.96 -10.03
CA GLU A 123 -5.54 18.14 -10.50
C GLU A 123 -5.39 16.66 -10.13
N CYS A 124 -4.18 16.10 -10.21
CA CYS A 124 -3.92 14.72 -9.78
C CYS A 124 -3.75 14.58 -8.26
N GLY A 125 -3.75 15.69 -7.51
CA GLY A 125 -3.76 15.68 -6.05
C GLY A 125 -2.39 15.69 -5.38
N TYR A 126 -1.29 15.80 -6.12
CA TYR A 126 0.06 15.92 -5.54
C TYR A 126 0.32 17.26 -4.86
N LEU A 127 -0.27 18.35 -5.36
CA LEU A 127 -0.01 19.71 -4.87
C LEU A 127 -1.26 20.36 -4.27
N LEU A 128 -1.01 21.20 -3.25
CA LEU A 128 -1.95 22.14 -2.67
C LEU A 128 -1.47 23.55 -3.03
N ARG A 129 -2.37 24.38 -3.53
CA ARG A 129 -2.12 25.80 -3.68
C ARG A 129 -2.67 26.56 -2.48
N ASP A 130 -1.82 27.36 -1.85
CA ASP A 130 -2.21 28.34 -0.85
C ASP A 130 -1.72 29.73 -1.28
N GLY A 131 -2.64 30.56 -1.78
CA GLY A 131 -2.32 31.86 -2.36
C GLY A 131 -1.34 31.75 -3.54
N ASN A 132 -0.13 32.29 -3.34
CA ASN A 132 0.95 32.28 -4.32
C ASN A 132 1.99 31.16 -4.09
N MET A 133 1.73 30.29 -3.11
CA MET A 133 2.61 29.17 -2.76
C MET A 133 2.00 27.84 -3.18
N LEU A 134 2.86 26.91 -3.58
CA LEU A 134 2.55 25.50 -3.76
C LEU A 134 3.21 24.70 -2.65
N TYR A 135 2.46 23.76 -2.09
CA TYR A 135 2.93 22.79 -1.11
C TYR A 135 2.61 21.38 -1.58
N THR A 136 3.45 20.42 -1.22
CA THR A 136 3.11 19.01 -1.45
C THR A 136 1.93 18.58 -0.56
N LYS A 137 0.97 17.84 -1.14
CA LYS A 137 -0.09 17.13 -0.40
C LYS A 137 0.31 15.71 -0.04
N ILE A 138 1.34 15.18 -0.70
CA ILE A 138 1.88 13.85 -0.42
C ILE A 138 2.49 13.86 0.98
N LEU A 139 2.23 12.81 1.75
CA LEU A 139 2.83 12.68 3.08
C LEU A 139 4.34 12.49 2.94
N VAL A 140 5.12 13.32 3.63
CA VAL A 140 6.59 13.32 3.55
C VAL A 140 7.20 12.99 4.90
N ASN A 141 8.20 12.11 4.91
CA ASN A 141 9.09 11.88 6.05
C ASN A 141 10.57 11.87 5.61
N THR A 142 11.48 11.85 6.58
CA THR A 142 12.89 11.61 6.31
C THR A 142 13.10 10.14 5.94
N LEU A 143 14.08 9.86 5.10
CA LEU A 143 14.41 8.48 4.71
C LEU A 143 14.79 7.60 5.91
N SER A 144 15.42 8.17 6.92
CA SER A 144 15.74 7.47 8.17
C SER A 144 14.51 7.02 8.96
N ASP A 145 13.36 7.68 8.75
CA ASP A 145 12.09 7.40 9.42
C ASP A 145 11.12 6.62 8.52
N CYS A 146 11.57 6.06 7.39
CA CYS A 146 10.71 5.37 6.42
C CYS A 146 9.88 4.23 7.04
N SER A 147 10.48 3.44 7.91
CA SER A 147 9.81 2.34 8.62
C SER A 147 8.86 2.83 9.72
N ARG A 148 9.21 3.94 10.36
CA ARG A 148 8.49 4.45 11.55
C ARG A 148 7.08 4.92 11.24
N LEU A 149 6.82 5.29 9.98
CA LEU A 149 5.47 5.63 9.51
C LEU A 149 4.47 4.50 9.80
N PHE A 150 4.91 3.25 9.83
CA PHE A 150 4.04 2.09 9.97
C PHE A 150 4.13 1.38 11.33
N ASP A 151 4.94 1.88 12.27
CA ASP A 151 5.18 1.21 13.56
C ASP A 151 3.88 0.88 14.30
N LEU A 152 2.91 1.79 14.31
CA LEU A 152 1.63 1.59 14.98
C LEU A 152 0.83 0.45 14.34
N SER A 153 0.70 0.45 13.01
CA SER A 153 -0.02 -0.59 12.28
C SER A 153 0.67 -1.95 12.36
N ASN A 154 2.01 -1.97 12.36
CA ASN A 154 2.81 -3.18 12.52
C ASN A 154 2.68 -3.75 13.95
N ALA A 155 2.54 -2.91 14.96
CA ALA A 155 2.34 -3.37 16.35
C ALA A 155 1.04 -4.18 16.52
N LEU A 156 0.04 -4.00 15.66
CA LEU A 156 -1.20 -4.78 15.67
C LEU A 156 -0.97 -6.28 15.43
N GLN A 157 0.17 -6.67 14.85
CA GLN A 157 0.56 -8.08 14.66
C GLN A 157 0.81 -8.84 15.96
N THR A 158 0.86 -8.15 17.10
CA THR A 158 1.21 -8.74 18.40
C THR A 158 0.04 -8.61 19.37
N GLY A 159 -0.69 -9.71 19.57
CA GLY A 159 -1.70 -9.84 20.62
C GLY A 159 -3.05 -9.18 20.32
N TYR A 160 -3.12 -8.18 19.44
CA TYR A 160 -4.37 -7.49 19.14
C TYR A 160 -5.35 -8.36 18.33
N PHE A 161 -4.84 -9.10 17.34
CA PHE A 161 -5.66 -9.92 16.44
C PHE A 161 -5.70 -11.40 16.81
N ASP A 162 -5.05 -11.85 17.89
CA ASP A 162 -4.79 -13.28 18.12
C ASP A 162 -6.07 -14.13 18.16
N ASP A 163 -7.10 -13.71 18.90
CA ASP A 163 -8.36 -14.44 19.02
C ASP A 163 -9.15 -14.48 17.70
N ASP A 164 -9.31 -13.33 17.03
CA ASP A 164 -10.00 -13.23 15.75
C ASP A 164 -9.25 -14.02 14.65
N ALA A 165 -7.92 -13.94 14.66
CA ALA A 165 -7.05 -14.64 13.73
C ALA A 165 -7.18 -16.16 13.88
N GLU A 166 -7.30 -16.67 15.11
CA GLU A 166 -7.50 -18.10 15.37
C GLU A 166 -8.84 -18.60 14.80
N ILE A 167 -9.91 -17.82 14.96
CA ILE A 167 -11.23 -18.15 14.41
C ILE A 167 -11.17 -18.25 12.88
N VAL A 168 -10.53 -17.28 12.23
CA VAL A 168 -10.38 -17.28 10.77
C VAL A 168 -9.43 -18.38 10.31
N ALA A 169 -8.31 -18.58 11.01
CA ALA A 169 -7.34 -19.63 10.73
C ALA A 169 -7.97 -21.02 10.74
N SER A 170 -8.80 -21.32 11.74
CA SER A 170 -9.53 -22.59 11.84
C SER A 170 -10.45 -22.82 10.63
N LYS A 171 -11.20 -21.79 10.21
CA LYS A 171 -12.11 -21.86 9.06
C LYS A 171 -11.35 -22.04 7.75
N LEU A 172 -10.29 -21.27 7.54
CA LEU A 172 -9.46 -21.36 6.34
C LEU A 172 -8.71 -22.69 6.27
N ALA A 173 -8.18 -23.18 7.39
CA ALA A 173 -7.51 -24.47 7.44
C ALA A 173 -8.45 -25.61 7.05
N ALA A 174 -9.67 -25.64 7.60
CA ALA A 174 -10.68 -26.63 7.24
C ALA A 174 -11.06 -26.55 5.74
N LEU A 175 -11.17 -25.34 5.20
CA LEU A 175 -11.46 -25.14 3.77
C LEU A 175 -10.29 -25.64 2.90
N ILE A 176 -9.06 -25.29 3.23
CA ILE A 176 -7.87 -25.69 2.48
C ILE A 176 -7.69 -27.20 2.52
N GLN A 177 -7.80 -27.83 3.69
CA GLN A 177 -7.70 -29.29 3.83
C GLN A 177 -8.78 -30.03 3.03
N LYS A 178 -9.96 -29.42 2.85
CA LYS A 178 -11.04 -29.98 2.03
C LYS A 178 -10.80 -29.78 0.53
N ALA A 179 -10.28 -28.62 0.13
CA ALA A 179 -10.21 -28.20 -1.26
C ALA A 179 -8.88 -28.53 -1.95
N VAL A 180 -7.78 -28.57 -1.20
CA VAL A 180 -6.43 -28.81 -1.71
C VAL A 180 -6.08 -30.30 -1.53
N PRO A 181 -5.69 -31.02 -2.60
CA PRO A 181 -5.25 -32.40 -2.50
C PRO A 181 -4.09 -32.59 -1.53
N ASP A 182 -4.05 -33.72 -0.82
CA ASP A 182 -3.03 -34.02 0.20
C ASP A 182 -1.58 -33.79 -0.26
N HIS A 183 -1.27 -34.18 -1.49
CA HIS A 183 0.07 -34.04 -2.08
C HIS A 183 0.48 -32.58 -2.38
N LEU A 184 -0.46 -31.64 -2.33
CA LEU A 184 -0.24 -30.19 -2.49
C LEU A 184 -0.43 -29.42 -1.17
N LEU A 185 -0.80 -30.08 -0.06
CA LEU A 185 -1.01 -29.39 1.22
C LEU A 185 0.27 -28.71 1.73
N GLY A 186 1.46 -29.18 1.33
CA GLY A 186 2.72 -28.49 1.59
C GLY A 186 2.76 -27.05 1.07
N GLU A 187 1.90 -26.71 0.11
CA GLU A 187 1.77 -25.39 -0.51
C GLU A 187 0.59 -24.57 0.02
N TRP A 188 -0.01 -24.95 1.16
CA TRP A 188 -1.18 -24.27 1.74
C TRP A 188 -1.04 -22.75 1.86
N LYS A 189 0.18 -22.22 1.99
CA LYS A 189 0.46 -20.77 2.05
C LYS A 189 -0.04 -20.04 0.80
N PHE A 190 0.03 -20.65 -0.39
CA PHE A 190 -0.48 -20.05 -1.63
C PHE A 190 -2.02 -20.00 -1.65
N ALA A 191 -2.68 -21.07 -1.18
CA ALA A 191 -4.13 -21.06 -1.02
C ALA A 191 -4.58 -19.99 0.00
N ASN A 192 -3.84 -19.82 1.10
CA ASN A 192 -4.08 -18.75 2.06
C ASN A 192 -3.87 -17.35 1.45
N GLN A 193 -2.86 -17.16 0.60
CA GLN A 193 -2.67 -15.89 -0.12
C GLN A 193 -3.86 -15.55 -1.01
N LEU A 194 -4.43 -16.52 -1.73
CA LEU A 194 -5.65 -16.30 -2.51
C LEU A 194 -6.84 -15.91 -1.65
N ALA A 195 -7.02 -16.58 -0.50
CA ALA A 195 -8.08 -16.25 0.45
C ALA A 195 -7.91 -14.85 1.03
N ASN A 196 -6.69 -14.31 1.06
CA ASN A 196 -6.37 -12.99 1.58
C ASN A 196 -6.62 -11.84 0.56
N LEU A 197 -6.72 -12.14 -0.74
CA LEU A 197 -6.92 -11.11 -1.78
C LEU A 197 -8.05 -10.10 -1.47
N PRO A 198 -9.23 -10.50 -0.93
CA PRO A 198 -10.31 -9.56 -0.67
C PRO A 198 -10.13 -8.70 0.59
N ILE A 199 -9.17 -9.03 1.48
CA ILE A 199 -9.10 -8.44 2.82
C ILE A 199 -8.81 -6.94 2.76
N PHE A 200 -7.93 -6.50 1.85
CA PHE A 200 -7.59 -5.08 1.73
C PHE A 200 -8.81 -4.21 1.45
N ASP A 201 -9.58 -4.54 0.41
CA ASP A 201 -10.81 -3.82 0.07
C ASP A 201 -11.84 -3.92 1.21
N ALA A 202 -11.99 -5.08 1.84
CA ALA A 202 -12.94 -5.26 2.94
C ALA A 202 -12.64 -4.36 4.14
N VAL A 203 -11.36 -4.19 4.49
CA VAL A 203 -10.94 -3.26 5.55
C VAL A 203 -11.28 -1.82 5.17
N ILE A 204 -11.02 -1.41 3.93
CA ILE A 204 -11.31 -0.06 3.45
C ILE A 204 -12.81 0.23 3.53
N GLU A 205 -13.64 -0.62 2.94
CA GLU A 205 -15.09 -0.41 2.93
C GLU A 205 -15.64 -0.36 4.37
N CYS A 206 -15.15 -1.23 5.27
CA CYS A 206 -15.53 -1.20 6.69
C CYS A 206 -15.16 0.12 7.38
N LEU A 207 -13.97 0.66 7.09
CA LEU A 207 -13.53 1.94 7.66
C LEU A 207 -14.31 3.13 7.07
N ILE A 208 -14.71 3.06 5.80
CA ILE A 208 -15.57 4.07 5.16
C ILE A 208 -16.97 4.03 5.76
N ASP A 209 -17.58 2.85 5.88
CA ASP A 209 -18.92 2.67 6.46
C ASP A 209 -19.00 3.19 7.91
N LYS A 210 -17.88 3.12 8.64
CA LYS A 210 -17.75 3.67 10.00
C LYS A 210 -17.43 5.16 10.06
N GLY A 211 -17.25 5.83 8.92
CA GLY A 211 -16.85 7.23 8.83
C GLY A 211 -15.42 7.52 9.31
N ILE A 212 -14.56 6.50 9.37
CA ILE A 212 -13.15 6.63 9.78
C ILE A 212 -12.28 7.05 8.59
N LEU A 213 -12.58 6.51 7.41
CA LEU A 213 -11.96 6.91 6.15
C LEU A 213 -12.96 7.65 5.27
N THR A 214 -12.47 8.71 4.61
CA THR A 214 -13.17 9.40 3.54
C THR A 214 -12.39 9.14 2.25
N PRO A 215 -13.02 8.51 1.23
CA PRO A 215 -12.36 8.30 -0.06
C PRO A 215 -12.14 9.64 -0.77
N PRO A 216 -11.05 9.78 -1.55
CA PRO A 216 -10.87 10.92 -2.42
C PRO A 216 -11.95 10.95 -3.51
N GLU A 217 -12.35 12.15 -3.91
CA GLU A 217 -13.30 12.35 -5.01
C GLU A 217 -12.73 11.73 -6.30
N ASP A 218 -13.56 10.96 -7.01
CA ASP A 218 -13.19 10.19 -8.20
C ASP A 218 -11.96 9.27 -8.06
N GLY A 219 -11.55 8.96 -6.83
CA GLY A 219 -10.35 8.17 -6.54
C GLY A 219 -9.04 8.92 -6.76
N ILE A 220 -9.07 10.25 -6.94
CA ILE A 220 -7.89 11.08 -7.25
C ILE A 220 -7.54 11.95 -6.03
N GLY A 221 -6.33 11.78 -5.50
CA GLY A 221 -5.86 12.53 -4.34
C GLY A 221 -4.55 11.98 -3.78
N ALA A 222 -3.92 12.70 -2.85
CA ALA A 222 -2.68 12.24 -2.20
C ALA A 222 -2.91 11.06 -1.23
N GLU A 223 -4.16 10.70 -0.95
CA GLU A 223 -4.55 9.53 -0.20
C GLU A 223 -3.85 8.28 -0.75
N GLY A 224 -3.14 7.58 0.15
CA GLY A 224 -2.40 6.39 -0.23
C GLY A 224 -1.08 6.65 -0.96
N CYS A 225 -0.62 7.90 -1.10
CA CYS A 225 0.71 8.24 -1.59
C CYS A 225 1.58 8.81 -0.45
N TRP A 226 2.84 8.39 -0.36
CA TRP A 226 3.83 8.98 0.55
C TRP A 226 5.22 8.98 -0.08
N MET A 227 6.10 9.78 0.50
CA MET A 227 7.51 9.83 0.10
C MET A 227 8.43 9.97 1.31
N SER A 228 9.59 9.34 1.23
CA SER A 228 10.68 9.50 2.17
C SER A 228 11.89 10.10 1.46
N VAL A 229 12.47 11.16 2.02
CA VAL A 229 13.54 11.93 1.36
C VAL A 229 14.78 12.08 2.23
N GLU A 230 15.93 12.19 1.57
CA GLU A 230 17.24 12.49 2.16
C GLU A 230 17.88 13.63 1.36
N LYS A 231 18.34 14.68 2.05
CA LYS A 231 19.04 15.83 1.44
C LYS A 231 20.53 15.52 1.25
#